data_AF-A0A956DYE9-F1
#
_entry.id   AF-A0A956DYE9-F1
#
_cell.length_a   1.000
_cell.length_b   1.000
_cell.length_c   1.000
_cell.angle_alpha   90.00
_cell.angle_beta   90.00
_cell.angle_gamma   90.00
#
_symmetry.space_group_name_H-M   'P 1'
#
loop_
_entity.id
_entity.type
_entity.pdbx_description
1 polymer ?
#
loop_
_entity_poly.entity_id
_entity_poly.type
_entity_poly.pdbx_seq_one_letter_code
_entity_poly.pdbx_strand_id
1 'polypeptide(L)'
;MPSREDERLDEIITSVAGDLADAAGIAAFAREIQASLKVPTFGLVLGQRVQVEGVELPNPRRSIVARLRKDGRSREVSLLDVVIPGRSRGALLVRAYQRWAGVGQDEDPDVEPRGVTDPEETVEAVVLKVASETARLRPFGEDQEVTLRGSGSDVWKLAPGQIVTVRPRKRWSHRRYQYLSGNVEGMRVDTAALGLRPIELREHGAVETGEPYGADLDALWAVVCNHSNIAFELERVVPGADEHDGDDPVLEALDLRSAGDNEAAEKLLMELLHADLRCLDAHALLGEWTFEMSYDSLAAKALVHFEVGVGIGELSLGPDFNGRIPWKLVGNRPYLRCLHGLGLALWRQKRTSEAAKAFERACALDPTDRLGARLCWGAVRHGTMWTEWSREG
;
A
#
# COMPACT_ATOMS: atom_id res chain seq x y z
N MET A 1 46.07 -16.87 6.77
CA MET A 1 45.88 -17.50 5.46
C MET A 1 45.14 -16.49 4.60
N PRO A 2 45.64 -16.09 3.43
CA PRO A 2 44.89 -15.22 2.53
C PRO A 2 43.54 -15.87 2.20
N SER A 3 42.50 -15.06 2.02
CA SER A 3 41.20 -15.59 1.63
C SER A 3 41.25 -16.10 0.19
N ARG A 4 40.37 -17.03 -0.18
CA ARG A 4 40.22 -17.51 -1.58
C ARG A 4 39.92 -16.36 -2.56
N GLU A 5 39.42 -15.24 -2.07
CA GLU A 5 39.20 -14.04 -2.87
C GLU A 5 40.47 -13.22 -3.06
N ASP A 6 41.34 -13.13 -2.06
CA ASP A 6 42.66 -12.49 -2.18
C ASP A 6 43.51 -13.17 -3.25
N GLU A 7 43.58 -14.50 -3.24
CA GLU A 7 44.31 -15.28 -4.25
C GLU A 7 43.83 -14.96 -5.67
N ARG A 8 42.49 -14.86 -5.84
CA ARG A 8 41.88 -14.55 -7.13
C ARG A 8 42.14 -13.12 -7.59
N LEU A 9 42.20 -12.16 -6.67
CA LEU A 9 42.54 -10.77 -7.00
C LEU A 9 44.02 -10.66 -7.39
N ASP A 10 44.90 -11.36 -6.69
CA ASP A 10 46.33 -11.38 -6.99
C ASP A 10 46.60 -12.02 -8.37
N GLU A 11 45.88 -13.08 -8.75
CA GLU A 11 45.92 -13.64 -10.12
C GLU A 11 45.52 -12.61 -11.19
N ILE A 12 44.48 -11.81 -10.94
CA ILE A 12 44.04 -10.74 -11.85
C ILE A 12 45.12 -9.66 -11.96
N ILE A 13 45.71 -9.26 -10.84
CA ILE A 13 46.78 -8.24 -10.81
C ILE A 13 47.97 -8.71 -11.64
N THR A 14 48.44 -9.94 -11.44
CA THR A 14 49.54 -10.51 -12.22
C THR A 14 49.20 -10.61 -13.71
N SER A 15 47.96 -10.98 -14.05
CA SER A 15 47.51 -11.09 -15.44
C SER A 15 47.39 -9.74 -16.17
N VAL A 16 47.02 -8.67 -15.45
CA VAL A 16 46.73 -7.35 -16.07
C VAL A 16 47.95 -6.44 -16.02
N ALA A 17 48.59 -6.32 -14.86
CA ALA A 17 49.70 -5.41 -14.64
C ALA A 17 51.07 -6.11 -14.60
N GLY A 18 51.17 -7.34 -14.09
CA GLY A 18 52.46 -8.04 -13.95
C GLY A 18 53.52 -7.16 -13.28
N ASP A 19 54.70 -7.04 -13.91
CA ASP A 19 55.82 -6.19 -13.47
C ASP A 19 55.83 -4.79 -14.12
N LEU A 20 54.70 -4.34 -14.69
CA LEU A 20 54.63 -3.04 -15.37
C LEU A 20 54.83 -1.88 -14.39
N ALA A 21 55.55 -0.85 -14.85
CA ALA A 21 55.64 0.43 -14.15
C ALA A 21 54.26 1.10 -14.03
N ASP A 22 54.06 1.93 -13.00
CA ASP A 22 52.75 2.44 -12.57
C ASP A 22 51.88 2.99 -13.73
N ALA A 23 52.42 3.86 -14.58
CA ALA A 23 51.64 4.44 -15.68
C ALA A 23 51.17 3.39 -16.72
N ALA A 24 52.01 2.38 -16.99
CA ALA A 24 51.67 1.29 -17.90
C ALA A 24 50.67 0.32 -17.27
N GLY A 25 50.80 0.04 -15.96
CA GLY A 25 49.84 -0.75 -15.19
C GLY A 25 48.46 -0.10 -15.15
N ILE A 26 48.38 1.20 -14.87
CA ILE A 26 47.11 1.96 -14.87
C ILE A 26 46.43 1.88 -16.24
N ALA A 27 47.18 2.08 -17.33
CA ALA A 27 46.64 1.99 -18.68
C ALA A 27 46.16 0.57 -19.04
N ALA A 28 46.83 -0.47 -18.56
CA ALA A 28 46.39 -1.85 -18.73
C ALA A 28 45.07 -2.11 -18.01
N PHE A 29 44.96 -1.71 -16.74
CA PHE A 29 43.71 -1.79 -15.97
C PHE A 29 42.57 -1.02 -16.61
N ALA A 30 42.82 0.21 -17.08
CA ALA A 30 41.80 1.03 -17.73
C ALA A 30 41.17 0.31 -18.93
N ARG A 31 41.98 -0.29 -19.81
CA ARG A 31 41.49 -1.02 -20.98
C ARG A 31 40.65 -2.24 -20.60
N GLU A 32 41.14 -3.06 -19.68
CA GLU A 32 40.43 -4.27 -19.25
C GLU A 32 39.12 -3.95 -18.53
N ILE A 33 39.11 -2.90 -17.70
CA ILE A 33 37.92 -2.42 -17.02
C ILE A 33 36.91 -1.87 -18.03
N GLN A 34 37.33 -1.04 -18.99
CA GLN A 34 36.45 -0.53 -20.04
C GLN A 34 35.84 -1.64 -20.90
N ALA A 35 36.59 -2.71 -21.18
CA ALA A 35 36.10 -3.84 -21.96
C ALA A 35 35.13 -4.75 -21.17
N SER A 36 35.32 -4.87 -19.86
CA SER A 36 34.61 -5.85 -19.03
C SER A 36 33.50 -5.27 -18.15
N LEU A 37 33.56 -3.99 -17.82
CA LEU A 37 32.57 -3.31 -16.99
C LEU A 37 31.36 -2.95 -17.84
N LYS A 38 30.24 -3.64 -17.62
CA LYS A 38 28.98 -3.28 -18.25
C LYS A 38 28.53 -1.93 -17.69
N VAL A 39 28.31 -0.95 -18.55
CA VAL A 39 27.76 0.37 -18.18
C VAL A 39 26.46 0.64 -18.96
N PRO A 40 25.48 1.36 -18.36
CA PRO A 40 25.52 1.89 -17.01
C PRO A 40 25.42 0.77 -15.95
N THR A 41 26.18 0.91 -14.86
CA THR A 41 26.12 0.00 -13.71
C THR A 41 26.03 0.76 -12.40
N PHE A 42 25.68 0.05 -11.35
CA PHE A 42 25.65 0.55 -10.00
C PHE A 42 27.06 0.55 -9.37
N GLY A 43 27.37 1.59 -8.60
CA GLY A 43 28.53 1.67 -7.72
C GLY A 43 28.25 2.47 -6.44
N LEU A 44 29.18 2.45 -5.49
CA LEU A 44 29.16 3.20 -4.24
C LEU A 44 30.34 4.18 -4.17
N VAL A 45 30.11 5.36 -3.60
CA VAL A 45 31.16 6.32 -3.22
C VAL A 45 30.86 6.79 -1.80
N LEU A 46 31.76 6.53 -0.84
CA LEU A 46 31.57 6.85 0.58
C LEU A 46 30.21 6.33 1.10
N GLY A 47 29.88 5.08 0.80
CA GLY A 47 28.62 4.41 1.12
C GLY A 47 27.38 4.95 0.39
N GLN A 48 27.52 5.93 -0.51
CA GLN A 48 26.40 6.51 -1.28
C GLN A 48 26.27 5.82 -2.64
N ARG A 49 25.05 5.39 -2.98
CA ARG A 49 24.74 4.85 -4.31
C ARG A 49 24.90 5.90 -5.40
N VAL A 50 25.55 5.50 -6.48
CA VAL A 50 25.76 6.26 -7.72
C VAL A 50 25.54 5.36 -8.92
N GLN A 51 25.18 5.94 -10.07
CA GLN A 51 25.18 5.23 -11.35
C GLN A 51 26.49 5.52 -12.08
N VAL A 52 27.29 4.50 -12.32
CA VAL A 52 28.51 4.59 -13.14
C VAL A 52 28.10 4.49 -14.60
N GLU A 53 28.26 5.59 -15.33
CA GLU A 53 27.91 5.68 -16.76
C GLU A 53 29.08 5.29 -17.67
N GLY A 54 30.30 5.36 -17.16
CA GLY A 54 31.51 5.07 -17.93
C GLY A 54 32.76 5.19 -17.07
N VAL A 55 33.86 4.65 -17.60
CA VAL A 55 35.18 4.72 -16.98
C VAL A 55 36.17 5.17 -18.05
N GLU A 56 37.02 6.14 -17.71
CA GLU A 56 37.96 6.76 -18.64
C GLU A 56 39.32 6.98 -17.98
N LEU A 57 40.37 6.94 -18.80
CA LEU A 57 41.73 7.32 -18.39
C LEU A 57 42.06 8.64 -19.09
N PRO A 58 41.80 9.79 -18.45
CA PRO A 58 42.01 11.09 -19.10
C PRO A 58 43.49 11.40 -19.34
N ASN A 59 44.39 10.83 -18.53
CA ASN A 59 45.84 10.93 -18.72
C ASN A 59 46.52 9.66 -18.17
N PRO A 60 47.41 8.99 -18.94
CA PRO A 60 48.12 7.79 -18.50
C PRO A 60 49.00 7.93 -17.25
N ARG A 61 49.36 9.17 -16.84
CA ARG A 61 50.08 9.45 -15.59
C ARG A 61 49.15 9.75 -14.39
N ARG A 62 47.84 9.69 -14.58
CA ARG A 62 46.81 9.93 -13.55
C ARG A 62 46.04 8.64 -13.24
N SER A 63 45.20 8.67 -12.22
CA SER A 63 44.27 7.58 -11.92
C SER A 63 43.15 7.47 -12.97
N ILE A 64 42.57 6.27 -13.04
CA ILE A 64 41.34 6.00 -13.79
C ILE A 64 40.18 6.77 -13.14
N VAL A 65 39.31 7.37 -13.94
CA VAL A 65 38.15 8.17 -13.50
C VAL A 65 36.85 7.47 -13.89
N ALA A 66 35.88 7.47 -12.99
CA ALA A 66 34.52 7.03 -13.25
C ALA A 66 33.62 8.25 -13.48
N ARG A 67 32.83 8.24 -14.56
CA ARG A 67 31.73 9.18 -14.77
C ARG A 67 30.50 8.65 -14.04
N LEU A 68 30.01 9.43 -13.09
CA LEU A 68 28.91 9.08 -12.21
C LEU A 68 27.71 9.99 -12.45
N ARG A 69 26.51 9.45 -12.33
CA ARG A 69 25.26 10.20 -12.22
C ARG A 69 24.65 10.01 -10.84
N LYS A 70 24.26 11.12 -10.20
CA LYS A 70 23.52 11.18 -8.94
C LYS A 70 22.58 12.38 -8.94
N ASP A 71 21.31 12.18 -8.61
CA ASP A 71 20.27 13.22 -8.57
C ASP A 71 20.20 14.04 -9.88
N GLY A 72 20.27 13.36 -11.03
CA GLY A 72 20.27 13.97 -12.36
C GLY A 72 21.53 14.79 -12.73
N ARG A 73 22.56 14.82 -11.87
CA ARG A 73 23.83 15.53 -12.13
C ARG A 73 24.96 14.56 -12.40
N SER A 74 25.73 14.81 -13.46
CA SER A 74 26.95 14.05 -13.77
C SER A 74 28.17 14.64 -13.06
N ARG A 75 29.04 13.77 -12.51
CA ARG A 75 30.31 14.12 -11.88
C ARG A 75 31.38 13.08 -12.22
N GLU A 76 32.63 13.49 -12.18
CA GLU A 76 33.78 12.61 -12.35
C GLU A 76 34.49 12.40 -11.01
N VAL A 77 34.80 11.15 -10.68
CA VAL A 77 35.53 10.79 -9.45
C VAL A 77 36.62 9.76 -9.77
N SER A 78 37.63 9.66 -8.91
CA SER A 78 38.64 8.60 -9.04
C SER A 78 37.97 7.24 -8.89
N LEU A 79 38.28 6.29 -9.77
CA LEU A 79 37.80 4.92 -9.67
C LEU A 79 38.33 4.21 -8.41
N LEU A 80 39.40 4.73 -7.81
CA LEU A 80 39.90 4.25 -6.52
C LEU A 80 38.89 4.48 -5.37
N ASP A 81 38.03 5.49 -5.50
CA ASP A 81 37.01 5.85 -4.50
C ASP A 81 35.64 5.23 -4.80
N VAL A 82 35.55 4.36 -5.82
CA VAL A 82 34.29 3.77 -6.30
C VAL A 82 34.27 2.27 -6.06
N VAL A 83 33.34 1.79 -5.24
CA VAL A 83 33.12 0.35 -5.07
C VAL A 83 32.08 -0.12 -6.09
N ILE A 84 32.43 -1.15 -6.88
CA ILE A 84 31.48 -1.86 -7.74
C ILE A 84 31.15 -3.20 -7.07
N PRO A 85 29.96 -3.32 -6.45
CA PRO A 85 29.61 -4.54 -5.71
C PRO A 85 29.33 -5.74 -6.63
N GLY A 86 29.35 -6.92 -6.01
CA GLY A 86 29.18 -8.20 -6.68
C GLY A 86 30.44 -8.75 -7.34
N ARG A 87 30.33 -9.94 -7.95
CA ARG A 87 31.47 -10.77 -8.40
C ARG A 87 31.63 -10.83 -9.93
N SER A 88 31.10 -9.83 -10.64
CA SER A 88 31.27 -9.73 -12.10
C SER A 88 32.76 -9.54 -12.46
N ARG A 89 33.14 -9.88 -13.69
CA ARG A 89 34.53 -9.68 -14.16
C ARG A 89 34.95 -8.21 -14.03
N GLY A 90 34.08 -7.27 -14.42
CA GLY A 90 34.33 -5.83 -14.26
C GLY A 90 34.49 -5.41 -12.80
N ALA A 91 33.64 -5.90 -11.88
CA ALA A 91 33.75 -5.62 -10.45
C ALA A 91 35.07 -6.14 -9.85
N LEU A 92 35.49 -7.35 -10.24
CA LEU A 92 36.76 -7.93 -9.80
C LEU A 92 37.97 -7.17 -10.35
N LEU A 93 37.91 -6.67 -11.60
CA LEU A 93 38.96 -5.85 -12.19
C LEU A 93 39.12 -4.50 -11.48
N VAL A 94 38.01 -3.85 -11.10
CA VAL A 94 38.04 -2.61 -10.30
C VAL A 94 38.70 -2.85 -8.93
N ARG A 95 38.33 -3.95 -8.26
CA ARG A 95 38.92 -4.32 -6.97
C ARG A 95 40.40 -4.70 -7.07
N ALA A 96 40.79 -5.41 -8.12
CA ALA A 96 42.19 -5.71 -8.41
C ALA A 96 43.00 -4.43 -8.65
N TYR A 97 42.45 -3.46 -9.39
CA TYR A 97 43.07 -2.15 -9.60
C TYR A 97 43.26 -1.38 -8.29
N GLN A 98 42.25 -1.34 -7.43
CA GLN A 98 42.31 -0.67 -6.12
C GLN A 98 43.36 -1.30 -5.20
N ARG A 99 43.39 -2.64 -5.15
CA ARG A 99 44.39 -3.39 -4.39
C ARG A 99 45.80 -3.16 -4.91
N TRP A 100 45.99 -3.21 -6.24
CA TRP A 100 47.29 -2.94 -6.88
C TRP A 100 47.78 -1.51 -6.62
N ALA A 101 46.86 -0.54 -6.58
CA ALA A 101 47.17 0.86 -6.23
C ALA A 101 47.38 1.10 -4.73
N GLY A 102 47.28 0.07 -3.88
CA GLY A 102 47.47 0.17 -2.44
C GLY A 102 46.32 0.81 -1.67
N VAL A 103 45.12 0.88 -2.26
CA VAL A 103 43.91 1.41 -1.59
C VAL A 103 43.18 0.25 -0.91
N GLY A 104 43.13 0.29 0.43
CA GLY A 104 42.39 -0.66 1.25
C GLY A 104 40.88 -0.54 1.04
N GLN A 105 40.18 -1.68 1.01
CA GLN A 105 38.72 -1.70 0.95
C GLN A 105 38.17 -1.55 2.37
N ASP A 106 37.73 -0.35 2.75
CA ASP A 106 37.05 -0.14 4.04
C ASP A 106 35.57 -0.59 4.01
N GLU A 107 35.00 -0.81 2.82
CA GLU A 107 33.60 -1.19 2.62
C GLU A 107 33.48 -2.67 2.19
N ASP A 108 32.59 -3.41 2.87
CA ASP A 108 32.35 -4.83 2.57
C ASP A 108 31.67 -4.98 1.18
N PRO A 109 32.24 -5.78 0.25
CA PRO A 109 31.76 -5.92 -1.13
C PRO A 109 30.36 -6.55 -1.25
N ASP A 110 29.88 -7.17 -0.18
CA ASP A 110 28.52 -7.73 -0.05
C ASP A 110 27.55 -6.77 0.67
N VAL A 111 27.97 -5.53 0.98
CA VAL A 111 27.08 -4.50 1.53
C VAL A 111 26.04 -4.09 0.51
N GLU A 112 24.78 -4.44 0.79
CA GLU A 112 23.64 -3.88 0.07
C GLU A 112 23.60 -2.35 0.25
N PRO A 113 23.58 -1.56 -0.84
CA PRO A 113 23.61 -0.11 -0.77
C PRO A 113 22.48 0.48 0.07
N ARG A 114 22.82 1.47 0.90
CA ARG A 114 21.86 2.51 1.28
C ARG A 114 21.75 3.52 0.12
N GLY A 115 20.77 3.35 -0.77
CA GLY A 115 20.48 4.44 -1.71
C GLY A 115 19.45 4.20 -2.80
N VAL A 116 18.69 5.28 -3.00
CA VAL A 116 17.73 5.72 -4.01
C VAL A 116 17.92 5.16 -5.43
N THR A 117 16.85 4.66 -6.02
CA THR A 117 16.64 4.52 -7.47
C THR A 117 16.14 5.87 -8.01
N ASP A 118 16.76 6.41 -9.07
CA ASP A 118 16.28 7.63 -9.75
C ASP A 118 14.77 7.50 -10.11
N PRO A 119 13.93 8.51 -9.80
CA PRO A 119 12.48 8.39 -9.94
C PRO A 119 11.94 9.20 -11.12
N GLU A 120 11.59 8.54 -12.21
CA GLU A 120 10.57 9.02 -13.16
C GLU A 120 9.69 7.87 -13.67
N GLU A 121 9.16 7.08 -12.74
CA GLU A 121 7.91 6.36 -12.98
C GLU A 121 7.19 6.26 -11.62
N THR A 122 6.08 6.98 -11.48
CA THR A 122 5.22 6.85 -10.30
C THR A 122 4.70 5.43 -10.18
N VAL A 123 4.53 4.94 -8.97
CA VAL A 123 4.06 3.59 -8.69
C VAL A 123 2.63 3.68 -8.25
N GLU A 124 1.72 3.11 -9.03
CA GLU A 124 0.34 2.92 -8.60
C GLU A 124 0.21 1.56 -7.89
N ALA A 125 -0.38 1.54 -6.70
CA ALA A 125 -0.46 0.35 -5.87
C ALA A 125 -1.73 0.33 -5.00
N VAL A 126 -2.21 -0.87 -4.69
CA VAL A 126 -3.27 -1.09 -3.71
C VAL A 126 -2.68 -1.17 -2.31
N VAL A 127 -3.27 -0.49 -1.35
CA VAL A 127 -2.94 -0.62 0.08
C VAL A 127 -3.57 -1.92 0.61
N LEU A 128 -2.76 -2.80 1.19
CA LEU A 128 -3.22 -4.08 1.75
C LEU A 128 -3.41 -4.04 3.26
N LYS A 129 -2.50 -3.37 3.97
CA LYS A 129 -2.61 -3.05 5.40
C LYS A 129 -1.77 -1.84 5.76
N VAL A 130 -2.14 -1.20 6.85
CA VAL A 130 -1.45 -0.01 7.37
C VAL A 130 -1.04 -0.26 8.82
N ALA A 131 0.16 0.16 9.16
CA ALA A 131 0.69 0.22 10.50
C ALA A 131 1.13 1.67 10.78
N SER A 132 1.58 1.95 12.01
CA SER A 132 1.94 3.30 12.47
C SER A 132 2.85 4.09 11.52
N GLU A 133 3.93 3.47 11.03
CA GLU A 133 4.93 4.12 10.17
C GLU A 133 5.07 3.49 8.77
N THR A 134 4.32 2.42 8.51
CA THR A 134 4.48 1.65 7.27
C THR A 134 3.14 1.21 6.70
N ALA A 135 3.07 1.08 5.38
CA ALA A 135 1.94 0.42 4.71
C ALA A 135 2.46 -0.73 3.86
N ARG A 136 1.75 -1.85 3.85
CA ARG A 136 1.97 -2.91 2.87
C ARG A 136 1.14 -2.59 1.63
N LEU A 137 1.79 -2.58 0.47
CA LEU A 137 1.21 -2.28 -0.82
C LEU A 137 1.40 -3.44 -1.79
N ARG A 138 0.50 -3.55 -2.77
CA ARG A 138 0.68 -4.39 -3.97
C ARG A 138 0.69 -3.48 -5.20
N PRO A 139 1.85 -3.24 -5.83
CA PRO A 139 1.91 -2.46 -7.07
C PRO A 139 1.13 -3.14 -8.19
N PHE A 140 0.49 -2.36 -9.06
CA PHE A 140 -0.15 -2.91 -10.24
C PHE A 140 0.91 -3.46 -11.20
N GLY A 141 0.66 -4.65 -11.75
CA GLY A 141 1.59 -5.33 -12.66
C GLY A 141 2.77 -6.03 -11.97
N GLU A 142 2.86 -5.96 -10.63
CA GLU A 142 3.86 -6.69 -9.85
C GLU A 142 3.16 -7.74 -8.96
N ASP A 143 3.65 -8.99 -8.98
CA ASP A 143 3.11 -10.05 -8.10
C ASP A 143 3.58 -9.89 -6.64
N GLN A 144 4.70 -9.18 -6.44
CA GLN A 144 5.34 -9.06 -5.13
C GLN A 144 4.84 -7.84 -4.36
N GLU A 145 4.49 -8.04 -3.09
CA GLU A 145 4.14 -6.94 -2.20
C GLU A 145 5.37 -6.11 -1.81
N VAL A 146 5.16 -4.80 -1.66
CA VAL A 146 6.17 -3.84 -1.22
C VAL A 146 5.73 -3.14 0.07
N THR A 147 6.65 -2.92 1.00
CA THR A 147 6.37 -2.08 2.18
C THR A 147 6.79 -0.64 1.91
N LEU A 148 5.81 0.25 1.88
CA LEU A 148 6.04 1.69 1.93
C LEU A 148 6.44 2.07 3.37
N ARG A 149 7.66 2.61 3.53
CA ARG A 149 8.08 3.29 4.77
C ARG A 149 7.84 4.78 4.63
N GLY A 150 7.07 5.33 5.56
CA GLY A 150 6.85 6.77 5.62
C GLY A 150 8.10 7.51 6.07
N SER A 151 8.39 8.63 5.42
CA SER A 151 9.19 9.70 6.02
C SER A 151 8.33 10.96 5.99
N GLY A 152 7.44 11.11 6.97
CA GLY A 152 6.50 12.22 7.08
C GLY A 152 5.03 11.83 6.83
N SER A 153 4.24 11.86 7.92
CA SER A 153 2.80 12.15 8.05
C SER A 153 1.71 11.64 7.10
N ASP A 154 1.96 10.87 6.04
CA ASP A 154 0.87 10.47 5.12
C ASP A 154 0.48 8.99 5.17
N VAL A 155 1.37 8.11 5.65
CA VAL A 155 1.08 6.67 5.74
C VAL A 155 -0.10 6.37 6.65
N TRP A 156 -0.21 7.05 7.79
CA TRP A 156 -1.31 6.83 8.74
C TRP A 156 -2.69 7.22 8.18
N LYS A 157 -2.74 8.06 7.13
CA LYS A 157 -3.98 8.48 6.44
C LYS A 157 -4.49 7.43 5.45
N LEU A 158 -3.65 6.47 5.07
CA LEU A 158 -4.00 5.41 4.15
C LEU A 158 -4.96 4.42 4.81
N ALA A 159 -5.74 3.73 3.99
CA ALA A 159 -6.59 2.62 4.42
C ALA A 159 -6.49 1.44 3.44
N PRO A 160 -6.65 0.18 3.88
CA PRO A 160 -6.67 -0.98 3.01
C PRO A 160 -7.75 -0.86 1.91
N GLY A 161 -7.45 -1.36 0.71
CA GLY A 161 -8.29 -1.26 -0.48
C GLY A 161 -8.25 0.10 -1.19
N GLN A 162 -7.59 1.11 -0.61
CA GLN A 162 -7.31 2.36 -1.30
C GLN A 162 -6.20 2.16 -2.35
N ILE A 163 -6.32 2.85 -3.49
CA ILE A 163 -5.28 2.92 -4.50
C ILE A 163 -4.46 4.20 -4.27
N VAL A 164 -3.14 4.04 -4.23
CA VAL A 164 -2.19 5.12 -4.02
C VAL A 164 -1.22 5.25 -5.18
N THR A 165 -0.93 6.49 -5.56
CA THR A 165 0.16 6.84 -6.48
C THR A 165 1.33 7.31 -5.65
N VAL A 166 2.40 6.52 -5.59
CA VAL A 166 3.61 6.84 -4.84
C VAL A 166 4.69 7.28 -5.80
N ARG A 167 5.30 8.45 -5.57
CA ARG A 167 6.57 8.81 -6.21
C ARG A 167 7.70 8.27 -5.35
N PRO A 168 8.39 7.19 -5.79
CA PRO A 168 9.46 6.61 -4.99
C PRO A 168 10.60 7.61 -4.84
N ARG A 169 11.12 7.75 -3.63
CA ARG A 169 12.47 8.29 -3.39
C ARG A 169 13.48 7.16 -3.35
N LYS A 170 13.09 5.97 -2.89
CA LYS A 170 14.00 4.83 -2.77
C LYS A 170 13.21 3.54 -2.86
N ARG A 171 13.66 2.59 -3.68
CA ARG A 171 13.27 1.19 -3.60
C ARG A 171 14.47 0.35 -3.17
N TRP A 172 14.26 -0.62 -2.28
CA TRP A 172 15.31 -1.54 -1.85
C TRP A 172 14.69 -2.87 -1.42
N SER A 173 15.46 -3.94 -1.52
CA SER A 173 15.11 -5.23 -0.94
C SER A 173 15.84 -5.37 0.39
N HIS A 174 15.26 -6.10 1.35
CA HIS A 174 15.98 -6.55 2.53
C HIS A 174 15.47 -7.94 2.91
N ARG A 175 16.38 -8.92 2.90
CA ARG A 175 16.03 -10.35 2.90
C ARG A 175 15.07 -10.65 1.74
N ARG A 176 13.93 -11.30 2.00
CA ARG A 176 12.91 -11.64 0.99
C ARG A 176 11.85 -10.55 0.75
N TYR A 177 11.96 -9.39 1.41
CA TYR A 177 10.93 -8.36 1.40
C TYR A 177 11.35 -7.15 0.58
N GLN A 178 10.42 -6.61 -0.21
CA GLN A 178 10.61 -5.36 -0.93
C GLN A 178 10.16 -4.18 -0.09
N TYR A 179 10.89 -3.08 -0.22
CA TYR A 179 10.60 -1.84 0.45
C TYR A 179 10.70 -0.66 -0.51
N LEU A 180 9.92 0.36 -0.18
CA LEU A 180 9.75 1.58 -0.93
C LEU A 180 9.68 2.72 0.09
N SER A 181 10.33 3.84 -0.16
CA SER A 181 10.05 5.11 0.50
C SER A 181 9.80 6.15 -0.56
N GLY A 182 8.98 7.15 -0.26
CA GLY A 182 8.51 8.10 -1.25
C GLY A 182 7.42 9.00 -0.71
N ASN A 183 6.90 9.85 -1.58
CA ASN A 183 5.71 10.65 -1.28
C ASN A 183 4.49 9.97 -1.89
N VAL A 184 3.38 9.98 -1.17
CA VAL A 184 2.07 9.67 -1.75
C VAL A 184 1.58 10.93 -2.46
N GLU A 185 1.45 10.87 -3.79
CA GLU A 185 1.02 12.01 -4.62
C GLU A 185 -0.46 11.94 -4.99
N GLY A 186 -1.04 10.75 -4.93
CA GLY A 186 -2.46 10.51 -5.22
C GLY A 186 -3.03 9.43 -4.32
N MET A 187 -4.30 9.59 -3.97
CA MET A 187 -5.09 8.65 -3.19
C MET A 187 -6.50 8.60 -3.80
N ARG A 188 -7.00 7.41 -4.07
CA ARG A 188 -8.36 7.21 -4.61
C ARG A 188 -8.94 5.87 -4.18
N VAL A 189 -10.25 5.78 -4.13
CA VAL A 189 -10.97 4.51 -4.00
C VAL A 189 -11.55 4.15 -5.35
N ASP A 190 -11.24 2.95 -5.84
CA ASP A 190 -11.76 2.39 -7.08
C ASP A 190 -11.72 0.86 -6.94
N THR A 191 -12.82 0.32 -6.44
CA THR A 191 -12.93 -1.11 -6.14
C THR A 191 -12.96 -1.97 -7.39
N ALA A 192 -13.39 -1.42 -8.54
CA ALA A 192 -13.38 -2.13 -9.82
C ALA A 192 -11.95 -2.39 -10.31
N ALA A 193 -11.04 -1.43 -10.13
CA ALA A 193 -9.63 -1.59 -10.48
C ALA A 193 -8.87 -2.60 -9.60
N LEU A 194 -9.41 -3.00 -8.45
CA LEU A 194 -8.77 -3.96 -7.55
C LEU A 194 -8.78 -5.40 -8.11
N GLY A 195 -9.63 -5.70 -9.10
CA GLY A 195 -9.72 -7.05 -9.69
C GLY A 195 -10.16 -8.13 -8.70
N LEU A 196 -10.91 -7.76 -7.67
CA LEU A 196 -11.40 -8.69 -6.66
C LEU A 196 -12.52 -9.58 -7.23
N ARG A 197 -12.54 -10.85 -6.84
CA ARG A 197 -13.70 -11.72 -7.08
C ARG A 197 -14.89 -11.19 -6.28
N PRO A 198 -16.06 -10.91 -6.90
CA PRO A 198 -17.26 -10.53 -6.17
C PRO A 198 -17.61 -11.53 -5.04
N ILE A 199 -18.19 -11.01 -3.96
CA ILE A 199 -18.69 -11.82 -2.85
C ILE A 199 -19.90 -12.61 -3.35
N GLU A 200 -20.03 -13.88 -2.95
CA GLU A 200 -21.16 -14.68 -3.39
C GLU A 200 -22.48 -14.11 -2.86
N LEU A 201 -23.52 -14.12 -3.70
CA LEU A 201 -24.86 -13.66 -3.36
C LEU A 201 -25.84 -14.83 -3.40
N ARG A 202 -26.46 -15.15 -2.27
CA ARG A 202 -27.42 -16.25 -2.11
C ARG A 202 -28.83 -15.71 -2.06
N GLU A 203 -29.76 -16.31 -2.81
CA GLU A 203 -31.17 -15.92 -2.80
C GLU A 203 -31.94 -16.63 -1.67
N HIS A 204 -32.76 -15.89 -0.90
CA HIS A 204 -33.56 -16.41 0.22
C HIS A 204 -35.08 -16.27 0.00
N GLY A 205 -35.51 -15.89 -1.22
CA GLY A 205 -36.91 -15.70 -1.57
C GLY A 205 -37.50 -14.38 -1.06
N ALA A 206 -38.82 -14.22 -1.18
CA ALA A 206 -39.50 -12.98 -0.81
C ALA A 206 -39.46 -12.73 0.70
N VAL A 207 -39.22 -11.47 1.09
CA VAL A 207 -39.32 -11.00 2.46
C VAL A 207 -40.42 -9.97 2.62
N GLU A 208 -41.08 -10.00 3.77
CA GLU A 208 -42.01 -8.94 4.15
C GLU A 208 -41.24 -7.65 4.39
N THR A 209 -41.66 -6.60 3.70
CA THR A 209 -41.23 -5.22 3.96
C THR A 209 -42.17 -4.64 5.01
N GLY A 210 -41.67 -4.29 6.20
CA GLY A 210 -42.48 -3.64 7.22
C GLY A 210 -43.14 -2.36 6.69
N GLU A 211 -44.33 -2.03 7.19
CA GLU A 211 -45.00 -0.76 6.85
C GLU A 211 -44.19 0.44 7.40
N PRO A 212 -44.12 1.56 6.66
CA PRO A 212 -43.40 2.74 7.09
C PRO A 212 -44.13 3.46 8.22
N TYR A 213 -43.36 4.01 9.18
CA TYR A 213 -43.86 4.96 10.16
C TYR A 213 -43.34 6.37 9.82
N GLY A 214 -44.23 7.34 9.61
CA GLY A 214 -43.91 8.79 9.54
C GLY A 214 -44.26 9.49 8.21
N ALA A 215 -44.93 10.65 8.28
CA ALA A 215 -45.45 11.40 7.12
C ALA A 215 -44.38 12.16 6.29
N ASP A 216 -43.16 12.35 6.81
CA ASP A 216 -42.07 13.06 6.11
C ASP A 216 -41.18 12.12 5.27
N LEU A 217 -41.61 10.86 5.08
CA LEU A 217 -40.83 9.81 4.40
C LEU A 217 -41.43 9.36 3.07
N ASP A 218 -42.50 9.98 2.57
CA ASP A 218 -43.19 9.56 1.33
C ASP A 218 -42.23 9.44 0.13
N ALA A 219 -41.31 10.39 -0.03
CA ALA A 219 -40.32 10.36 -1.11
C ALA A 219 -39.33 9.20 -0.95
N LEU A 220 -38.86 8.94 0.28
CA LEU A 220 -38.00 7.80 0.57
C LEU A 220 -38.75 6.48 0.35
N TRP A 221 -40.03 6.45 0.71
CA TRP A 221 -40.87 5.26 0.59
C TRP A 221 -41.19 4.91 -0.85
N ALA A 222 -41.39 5.90 -1.72
CA ALA A 222 -41.53 5.67 -3.16
C ALA A 222 -40.31 4.94 -3.74
N VAL A 223 -39.10 5.28 -3.28
CA VAL A 223 -37.86 4.59 -3.66
C VAL A 223 -37.86 3.16 -3.12
N VAL A 224 -38.17 2.97 -1.84
CA VAL A 224 -38.21 1.64 -1.20
C VAL A 224 -39.23 0.71 -1.86
N CYS A 225 -40.42 1.20 -2.23
CA CYS A 225 -41.48 0.41 -2.85
C CYS A 225 -41.19 -0.03 -4.29
N ASN A 226 -40.32 0.67 -5.00
CA ASN A 226 -39.96 0.33 -6.39
C ASN A 226 -38.98 -0.86 -6.48
N HIS A 227 -38.49 -1.36 -5.35
CA HIS A 227 -37.58 -2.49 -5.30
C HIS A 227 -38.30 -3.83 -5.14
N SER A 228 -37.73 -4.87 -5.72
CA SER A 228 -38.16 -6.25 -5.53
C SER A 228 -38.08 -6.63 -4.05
N ASN A 229 -39.00 -7.48 -3.60
CA ASN A 229 -38.99 -8.02 -2.24
C ASN A 229 -38.21 -9.32 -2.11
N ILE A 230 -37.52 -9.78 -3.15
CA ILE A 230 -36.62 -10.94 -3.05
C ILE A 230 -35.38 -10.55 -2.24
N ALA A 231 -35.12 -11.30 -1.17
CA ALA A 231 -33.96 -11.12 -0.31
C ALA A 231 -32.77 -11.93 -0.79
N PHE A 232 -31.61 -11.33 -0.58
CA PHE A 232 -30.32 -11.94 -0.82
C PHE A 232 -29.43 -11.83 0.43
N GLU A 233 -28.54 -12.81 0.60
CA GLU A 233 -27.48 -12.80 1.60
C GLU A 233 -26.12 -12.75 0.90
N LEU A 234 -25.28 -11.81 1.32
CA LEU A 234 -23.87 -11.78 0.97
C LEU A 234 -23.11 -12.86 1.76
N GLU A 235 -22.24 -13.60 1.08
CA GLU A 235 -21.27 -14.47 1.74
C GLU A 235 -20.45 -13.68 2.78
N ARG A 236 -20.31 -14.26 3.96
CA ARG A 236 -19.47 -13.68 5.01
C ARG A 236 -18.03 -14.14 4.80
N VAL A 237 -17.18 -13.24 4.28
CA VAL A 237 -15.75 -13.50 4.07
C VAL A 237 -14.96 -13.15 5.35
N VAL A 238 -14.48 -14.17 6.07
CA VAL A 238 -13.65 -14.00 7.26
C VAL A 238 -12.38 -14.85 7.14
N PRO A 239 -11.24 -14.26 6.75
CA PRO A 239 -9.99 -15.01 6.62
C PRO A 239 -9.55 -15.65 7.93
N GLY A 240 -9.24 -16.94 7.90
CA GLY A 240 -8.77 -17.68 9.08
C GLY A 240 -9.87 -18.14 10.04
N ALA A 241 -11.14 -17.87 9.76
CA ALA A 241 -12.24 -18.49 10.49
C ALA A 241 -12.32 -19.98 10.17
N ASP A 242 -12.41 -20.82 11.20
CA ASP A 242 -12.69 -22.25 11.07
C ASP A 242 -14.17 -22.53 11.42
N GLU A 243 -14.89 -23.16 10.50
CA GLU A 243 -16.29 -23.55 10.70
C GLU A 243 -16.47 -24.61 11.82
N HIS A 244 -15.41 -25.34 12.17
CA HIS A 244 -15.44 -26.44 13.14
C HIS A 244 -15.06 -26.03 14.57
N ASP A 245 -14.11 -25.10 14.72
CA ASP A 245 -13.53 -24.76 16.02
C ASP A 245 -14.15 -23.51 16.66
N GLY A 246 -14.94 -22.73 15.90
CA GLY A 246 -15.68 -21.57 16.41
C GLY A 246 -14.84 -20.31 16.63
N ASP A 247 -13.56 -20.34 16.25
CA ASP A 247 -12.66 -19.18 16.27
C ASP A 247 -13.04 -18.21 15.15
N ASP A 248 -13.67 -17.10 15.54
CA ASP A 248 -14.02 -15.99 14.67
C ASP A 248 -13.09 -14.79 14.98
N PRO A 249 -12.08 -14.52 14.14
CA PRO A 249 -11.11 -13.46 14.42
C PRO A 249 -11.72 -12.05 14.41
N VAL A 250 -12.93 -11.87 13.87
CA VAL A 250 -13.67 -10.59 13.99
C VAL A 250 -14.23 -10.45 15.40
N LEU A 251 -14.74 -11.52 16.00
CA LEU A 251 -15.18 -11.52 17.40
C LEU A 251 -14.00 -11.32 18.35
N GLU A 252 -12.86 -11.98 18.08
CA GLU A 252 -11.63 -11.76 18.84
C GLU A 252 -11.19 -10.27 18.81
N ALA A 253 -11.25 -9.62 17.65
CA ALA A 253 -10.93 -8.19 17.55
C ALA A 253 -11.88 -7.31 18.38
N LEU A 254 -13.17 -7.65 18.42
CA LEU A 254 -14.17 -6.97 19.26
C LEU A 254 -13.93 -7.20 20.76
N ASP A 255 -13.53 -8.41 21.15
CA ASP A 255 -13.21 -8.74 22.53
C ASP A 255 -11.95 -7.99 23.00
N LEU A 256 -10.90 -7.93 22.16
CA LEU A 256 -9.70 -7.14 22.40
C LEU A 256 -10.02 -5.65 22.57
N ARG A 257 -10.86 -5.10 21.68
CA ARG A 257 -11.34 -3.71 21.76
C ARG A 257 -12.09 -3.47 23.07
N SER A 258 -12.97 -4.39 23.45
CA SER A 258 -13.77 -4.31 24.68
C SER A 258 -12.91 -4.44 25.95
N ALA A 259 -11.81 -5.20 25.89
CA ALA A 259 -10.81 -5.28 26.94
C ALA A 259 -9.88 -4.05 27.03
N GLY A 260 -10.00 -3.12 26.07
CA GLY A 260 -9.20 -1.89 25.99
C GLY A 260 -7.89 -2.04 25.20
N ASP A 261 -7.61 -3.22 24.63
CA ASP A 261 -6.44 -3.44 23.77
C ASP A 261 -6.74 -3.02 22.32
N ASN A 262 -6.88 -1.71 22.15
CA ASN A 262 -7.21 -1.08 20.87
C ASN A 262 -6.17 -1.37 19.77
N GLU A 263 -4.89 -1.45 20.15
CA GLU A 263 -3.79 -1.68 19.21
C GLU A 263 -3.81 -3.13 18.69
N ALA A 264 -4.00 -4.11 19.58
CA ALA A 264 -4.13 -5.50 19.15
C ALA A 264 -5.38 -5.72 18.29
N ALA A 265 -6.52 -5.10 18.67
CA ALA A 265 -7.75 -5.16 17.90
C ALA A 265 -7.59 -4.59 16.47
N GLU A 266 -7.05 -3.37 16.35
CA GLU A 266 -6.80 -2.75 15.03
C GLU A 266 -5.83 -3.58 14.21
N LYS A 267 -4.75 -4.07 14.83
CA LYS A 267 -3.77 -4.93 14.17
C LYS A 267 -4.41 -6.21 13.62
N LEU A 268 -5.27 -6.86 14.38
CA LEU A 268 -5.96 -8.07 13.94
C LEU A 268 -6.83 -7.79 12.70
N LEU A 269 -7.62 -6.72 12.71
CA LEU A 269 -8.42 -6.31 11.55
C LEU A 269 -7.56 -5.96 10.33
N MET A 270 -6.40 -5.33 10.53
CA MET A 270 -5.44 -5.07 9.46
C MET A 270 -4.85 -6.35 8.87
N GLU A 271 -4.61 -7.39 9.68
CA GLU A 271 -4.16 -8.69 9.17
C GLU A 271 -5.27 -9.42 8.40
N LEU A 272 -6.54 -9.32 8.83
CA LEU A 272 -7.68 -9.85 8.07
C LEU A 272 -7.77 -9.21 6.68
N LEU A 273 -7.63 -7.89 6.59
CA LEU A 273 -7.65 -7.17 5.31
C LEU A 273 -6.43 -7.46 4.45
N HIS A 274 -5.27 -7.72 5.06
CA HIS A 274 -4.10 -8.17 4.32
C HIS A 274 -4.32 -9.56 3.70
N ALA A 275 -4.98 -10.45 4.42
CA ALA A 275 -5.31 -11.78 3.93
C ALA A 275 -6.40 -11.75 2.83
N ASP A 276 -7.49 -11.02 3.04
CA ASP A 276 -8.53 -10.79 2.03
C ASP A 276 -9.21 -9.43 2.23
N LEU A 277 -9.03 -8.53 1.26
CA LEU A 277 -9.67 -7.21 1.26
C LEU A 277 -11.19 -7.28 1.28
N ARG A 278 -11.80 -8.42 0.90
CA ARG A 278 -13.24 -8.65 0.89
C ARG A 278 -13.83 -8.86 2.28
N CYS A 279 -13.02 -8.89 3.34
CA CYS A 279 -13.51 -8.91 4.73
C CYS A 279 -14.23 -7.59 5.09
N LEU A 280 -15.52 -7.53 4.79
CA LEU A 280 -16.36 -6.34 5.03
C LEU A 280 -16.50 -6.02 6.51
N ASP A 281 -16.45 -7.03 7.39
CA ASP A 281 -16.46 -6.86 8.84
C ASP A 281 -15.29 -5.95 9.29
N ALA A 282 -14.09 -6.20 8.78
CA ALA A 282 -12.91 -5.41 9.13
C ALA A 282 -12.99 -3.97 8.61
N HIS A 283 -13.51 -3.74 7.40
CA HIS A 283 -13.76 -2.38 6.91
C HIS A 283 -14.80 -1.63 7.74
N ALA A 284 -15.90 -2.30 8.10
CA ALA A 284 -16.95 -1.71 8.92
C ALA A 284 -16.41 -1.29 10.30
N LEU A 285 -15.71 -2.19 10.99
CA LEU A 285 -15.17 -1.94 12.33
C LEU A 285 -14.07 -0.89 12.34
N LEU A 286 -13.10 -0.95 11.41
CA LEU A 286 -12.06 0.07 11.31
C LEU A 286 -12.64 1.45 10.98
N GLY A 287 -13.65 1.49 10.10
CA GLY A 287 -14.38 2.71 9.80
C GLY A 287 -15.09 3.28 11.02
N GLU A 288 -15.84 2.45 11.76
CA GLU A 288 -16.56 2.82 12.98
C GLU A 288 -15.61 3.35 14.06
N TRP A 289 -14.59 2.58 14.43
CA TRP A 289 -13.63 2.98 15.47
C TRP A 289 -12.85 4.23 15.10
N THR A 290 -12.54 4.42 13.81
CA THR A 290 -11.89 5.64 13.33
C THR A 290 -12.85 6.83 13.38
N PHE A 291 -14.13 6.62 13.06
CA PHE A 291 -15.15 7.67 13.03
C PHE A 291 -15.52 8.19 14.43
N GLU A 292 -15.58 7.29 15.43
CA GLU A 292 -15.83 7.61 16.84
C GLU A 292 -14.84 8.64 17.40
N MET A 293 -13.62 8.65 16.86
CA MET A 293 -12.62 9.63 17.25
C MET A 293 -12.98 11.00 16.67
N SER A 294 -13.23 11.99 17.54
CA SER A 294 -13.81 13.31 17.22
C SER A 294 -12.96 14.25 16.35
N TYR A 295 -11.98 13.76 15.60
CA TYR A 295 -11.13 14.56 14.71
C TYR A 295 -11.59 14.47 13.26
N ASP A 296 -11.72 15.61 12.57
CA ASP A 296 -12.17 15.65 11.15
C ASP A 296 -11.23 14.88 10.21
N SER A 297 -9.93 14.87 10.50
CA SER A 297 -8.95 14.08 9.75
C SER A 297 -9.18 12.57 9.87
N LEU A 298 -9.75 12.10 10.98
CA LEU A 298 -10.13 10.71 11.17
C LEU A 298 -11.47 10.41 10.52
N ALA A 299 -12.43 11.35 10.52
CA ALA A 299 -13.64 11.21 9.71
C ALA A 299 -13.34 11.02 8.21
N ALA A 300 -12.30 11.68 7.69
CA ALA A 300 -11.82 11.46 6.33
C ALA A 300 -11.23 10.06 6.12
N LYS A 301 -10.50 9.51 7.09
CA LYS A 301 -9.97 8.14 7.01
C LYS A 301 -11.09 7.08 7.15
N ALA A 302 -12.03 7.30 8.07
CA ALA A 302 -13.21 6.45 8.23
C ALA A 302 -14.04 6.37 6.95
N LEU A 303 -14.21 7.51 6.27
CA LEU A 303 -14.86 7.57 4.96
C LEU A 303 -14.21 6.59 3.98
N VAL A 304 -12.88 6.51 3.91
CA VAL A 304 -12.19 5.60 2.98
C VAL A 304 -12.50 4.14 3.29
N HIS A 305 -12.51 3.74 4.57
CA HIS A 305 -12.90 2.37 4.95
C HIS A 305 -14.32 2.03 4.52
N PHE A 306 -15.27 2.96 4.72
CA PHE A 306 -16.66 2.78 4.31
C PHE A 306 -16.82 2.77 2.78
N GLU A 307 -16.15 3.67 2.06
CA GLU A 307 -16.16 3.71 0.58
C GLU A 307 -15.62 2.41 -0.01
N VAL A 308 -14.52 1.87 0.52
CA VAL A 308 -13.96 0.58 0.09
C VAL A 308 -14.94 -0.56 0.40
N GLY A 309 -15.46 -0.64 1.63
CA GLY A 309 -16.39 -1.70 2.02
C GLY A 309 -17.69 -1.71 1.20
N VAL A 310 -18.29 -0.54 0.98
CA VAL A 310 -19.45 -0.39 0.09
C VAL A 310 -19.09 -0.77 -1.34
N GLY A 311 -17.97 -0.25 -1.85
CA GLY A 311 -17.54 -0.52 -3.22
C GLY A 311 -17.27 -2.01 -3.48
N ILE A 312 -16.79 -2.77 -2.50
CA ILE A 312 -16.61 -4.22 -2.60
C ILE A 312 -17.96 -4.94 -2.60
N GLY A 313 -18.90 -4.54 -1.73
CA GLY A 313 -20.25 -5.11 -1.72
C GLY A 313 -20.99 -4.87 -3.04
N GLU A 314 -20.88 -3.66 -3.61
CA GLU A 314 -21.51 -3.29 -4.88
C GLU A 314 -20.93 -4.04 -6.09
N LEU A 315 -19.71 -4.59 -6.03
CA LEU A 315 -19.20 -5.51 -7.06
C LEU A 315 -20.07 -6.77 -7.20
N SER A 316 -20.76 -7.15 -6.12
CA SER A 316 -21.58 -8.36 -6.03
C SER A 316 -23.03 -8.10 -6.41
N LEU A 317 -23.54 -6.93 -6.04
CA LEU A 317 -24.89 -6.50 -6.39
C LEU A 317 -24.98 -6.11 -7.87
N GLY A 318 -24.05 -5.28 -8.33
CA GLY A 318 -24.10 -4.68 -9.66
C GLY A 318 -25.09 -3.51 -9.78
N PRO A 319 -25.00 -2.73 -10.87
CA PRO A 319 -25.77 -1.48 -11.04
C PRO A 319 -27.28 -1.68 -11.17
N ASP A 320 -27.71 -2.85 -11.66
CA ASP A 320 -29.11 -3.19 -11.89
C ASP A 320 -29.76 -3.94 -10.71
N PHE A 321 -29.04 -4.05 -9.58
CA PHE A 321 -29.55 -4.77 -8.41
C PHE A 321 -30.79 -4.10 -7.82
N ASN A 322 -31.91 -4.83 -7.87
CA ASN A 322 -33.20 -4.36 -7.38
C ASN A 322 -33.77 -5.21 -6.23
N GLY A 323 -32.97 -6.09 -5.61
CA GLY A 323 -33.39 -6.95 -4.50
C GLY A 323 -33.25 -6.30 -3.11
N ARG A 324 -33.45 -7.10 -2.06
CA ARG A 324 -33.23 -6.71 -0.65
C ARG A 324 -31.99 -7.37 -0.08
N ILE A 325 -31.32 -6.66 0.82
CA ILE A 325 -30.19 -7.11 1.62
C ILE A 325 -30.59 -6.93 3.09
N PRO A 326 -31.49 -7.77 3.63
CA PRO A 326 -32.09 -7.51 4.94
C PRO A 326 -31.10 -7.76 6.08
N TRP A 327 -31.14 -6.92 7.11
CA TRP A 327 -30.25 -6.99 8.29
C TRP A 327 -30.32 -8.32 9.07
N LYS A 328 -31.47 -9.00 8.99
CA LYS A 328 -31.70 -10.27 9.70
C LYS A 328 -30.74 -11.38 9.24
N LEU A 329 -30.26 -11.32 8.00
CA LEU A 329 -29.28 -12.25 7.43
C LEU A 329 -27.89 -11.77 7.85
N VAL A 330 -27.12 -12.64 8.51
CA VAL A 330 -25.92 -12.22 9.24
C VAL A 330 -24.84 -11.73 8.28
N GLY A 331 -24.70 -12.36 7.11
CA GLY A 331 -23.71 -11.97 6.10
C GLY A 331 -23.91 -10.55 5.54
N ASN A 332 -25.11 -9.99 5.68
CA ASN A 332 -25.46 -8.66 5.16
C ASN A 332 -25.02 -7.52 6.09
N ARG A 333 -24.90 -7.79 7.39
CA ARG A 333 -24.67 -6.74 8.40
C ARG A 333 -23.41 -5.91 8.14
N PRO A 334 -22.27 -6.49 7.76
CA PRO A 334 -21.05 -5.71 7.54
C PRO A 334 -21.20 -4.72 6.39
N TYR A 335 -21.79 -5.14 5.26
CA TYR A 335 -22.07 -4.26 4.14
C TYR A 335 -23.03 -3.13 4.52
N LEU A 336 -24.13 -3.43 5.23
CA LEU A 336 -25.08 -2.42 5.70
C LEU A 336 -24.44 -1.42 6.66
N ARG A 337 -23.55 -1.88 7.55
CA ARG A 337 -22.75 -1.01 8.43
C ARG A 337 -21.83 -0.10 7.62
N CYS A 338 -21.13 -0.61 6.61
CA CYS A 338 -20.31 0.21 5.73
C CYS A 338 -21.15 1.28 5.02
N LEU A 339 -22.32 0.92 4.49
CA LEU A 339 -23.20 1.85 3.78
C LEU A 339 -23.78 2.94 4.69
N HIS A 340 -24.18 2.57 5.91
CA HIS A 340 -24.63 3.53 6.91
C HIS A 340 -23.48 4.45 7.36
N GLY A 341 -22.32 3.87 7.68
CA GLY A 341 -21.11 4.60 8.05
C GLY A 341 -20.66 5.59 6.96
N LEU A 342 -20.75 5.19 5.69
CA LEU A 342 -20.52 6.06 4.54
C LEU A 342 -21.43 7.30 4.60
N GLY A 343 -22.73 7.11 4.83
CA GLY A 343 -23.69 8.20 4.99
C GLY A 343 -23.30 9.16 6.12
N LEU A 344 -22.96 8.63 7.30
CA LEU A 344 -22.53 9.43 8.47
C LEU A 344 -21.24 10.22 8.18
N ALA A 345 -20.23 9.58 7.58
CA ALA A 345 -18.95 10.19 7.26
C ALA A 345 -19.10 11.31 6.20
N LEU A 346 -19.91 11.08 5.17
CA LEU A 346 -20.25 12.10 4.17
C LEU A 346 -20.99 13.28 4.79
N TRP A 347 -21.95 13.02 5.67
CA TRP A 347 -22.72 14.07 6.34
C TRP A 347 -21.82 14.95 7.22
N ARG A 348 -20.93 14.33 8.00
CA ARG A 348 -19.94 15.04 8.82
C ARG A 348 -18.99 15.91 7.98
N GLN A 349 -18.66 15.48 6.76
CA GLN A 349 -17.87 16.25 5.79
C GLN A 349 -18.69 17.26 4.97
N LYS A 350 -19.96 17.52 5.34
CA LYS A 350 -20.88 18.43 4.64
C LYS A 350 -21.21 18.03 3.19
N ARG A 351 -20.93 16.78 2.81
CA ARG A 351 -21.31 16.17 1.52
C ARG A 351 -22.76 15.66 1.59
N THR A 352 -23.70 16.55 1.89
CA THR A 352 -25.09 16.22 2.27
C THR A 352 -25.88 15.50 1.17
N SER A 353 -25.68 15.87 -0.11
CA SER A 353 -26.34 15.20 -1.24
C SER A 353 -25.92 13.72 -1.35
N GLU A 354 -24.63 13.44 -1.15
CA GLU A 354 -24.08 12.08 -1.22
C GLU A 354 -24.47 11.27 0.02
N ALA A 355 -24.47 11.91 1.21
CA ALA A 355 -24.95 11.29 2.44
C ALA A 355 -26.42 10.84 2.32
N ALA A 356 -27.29 11.69 1.80
CA ALA A 356 -28.69 11.36 1.58
C ALA A 356 -28.85 10.15 0.64
N LYS A 357 -28.08 10.08 -0.45
CA LYS A 357 -28.10 8.91 -1.36
C LYS A 357 -27.63 7.63 -0.68
N ALA A 358 -26.61 7.68 0.18
CA ALA A 358 -26.15 6.52 0.93
C ALA A 358 -27.22 6.00 1.88
N PHE A 359 -27.89 6.88 2.63
CA PHE A 359 -28.98 6.48 3.52
C PHE A 359 -30.22 5.98 2.76
N GLU A 360 -30.53 6.59 1.62
CA GLU A 360 -31.61 6.15 0.73
C GLU A 360 -31.36 4.74 0.20
N ARG A 361 -30.13 4.46 -0.26
CA ARG A 361 -29.69 3.12 -0.67
C ARG A 361 -29.79 2.13 0.48
N ALA A 362 -29.38 2.51 1.70
CA ALA A 362 -29.48 1.64 2.88
C ALA A 362 -30.94 1.25 3.18
N CYS A 363 -31.86 2.22 3.11
CA CYS A 363 -33.29 1.98 3.34
C CYS A 363 -33.91 1.13 2.21
N ALA A 364 -33.49 1.33 0.96
CA ALA A 364 -33.95 0.53 -0.17
C ALA A 364 -33.50 -0.95 -0.02
N LEU A 365 -32.30 -1.18 0.49
CA LEU A 365 -31.77 -2.53 0.68
C LEU A 365 -32.32 -3.22 1.94
N ASP A 366 -32.44 -2.50 3.06
CA ASP A 366 -33.05 -2.99 4.31
C ASP A 366 -34.17 -2.06 4.80
N PRO A 367 -35.44 -2.31 4.40
CA PRO A 367 -36.58 -1.51 4.84
C PRO A 367 -36.86 -1.58 6.35
N THR A 368 -36.32 -2.58 7.04
CA THR A 368 -36.48 -2.69 8.50
C THR A 368 -35.65 -1.64 9.24
N ASP A 369 -34.66 -1.05 8.56
CA ASP A 369 -33.85 0.09 9.00
C ASP A 369 -33.31 -0.09 10.42
N ARG A 370 -32.64 -1.21 10.66
CA ARG A 370 -32.09 -1.53 11.99
C ARG A 370 -31.00 -0.57 12.45
N LEU A 371 -30.38 0.15 11.51
CA LEU A 371 -29.32 1.12 11.76
C LEU A 371 -29.85 2.56 11.95
N GLY A 372 -31.13 2.82 11.68
CA GLY A 372 -31.72 4.17 11.83
C GLY A 372 -31.38 5.14 10.71
N ALA A 373 -31.04 4.64 9.52
CA ALA A 373 -30.73 5.42 8.33
C ALA A 373 -31.88 6.37 7.92
N ARG A 374 -33.15 6.03 8.18
CA ARG A 374 -34.30 6.91 7.87
C ARG A 374 -34.25 8.22 8.63
N LEU A 375 -33.87 8.18 9.91
CA LEU A 375 -33.75 9.38 10.74
C LEU A 375 -32.60 10.27 10.24
N CYS A 376 -31.45 9.66 9.92
CA CYS A 376 -30.31 10.37 9.35
C CYS A 376 -30.65 10.99 7.99
N TRP A 377 -31.33 10.25 7.10
CA TRP A 377 -31.80 10.75 5.82
C TRP A 377 -32.71 11.97 6.02
N GLY A 378 -33.71 11.87 6.91
CA GLY A 378 -34.62 12.96 7.22
C GLY A 378 -33.89 14.21 7.70
N ALA A 379 -32.98 14.07 8.67
CA ALA A 379 -32.18 15.18 9.20
C ALA A 379 -31.34 15.86 8.11
N VAL A 380 -30.65 15.08 7.27
CA VAL A 380 -29.87 15.60 6.13
C VAL A 380 -30.75 16.37 5.14
N ARG A 381 -31.95 15.84 4.84
CA ARG A 381 -32.90 16.47 3.89
C ARG A 381 -33.49 17.77 4.42
N HIS A 382 -33.65 17.89 5.73
CA HIS A 382 -34.08 19.13 6.40
C HIS A 382 -32.93 20.13 6.61
N GLY A 383 -31.70 19.78 6.21
CA GLY A 383 -30.54 20.67 6.30
C GLY A 383 -29.89 20.72 7.68
N THR A 384 -30.24 19.80 8.59
CA THR A 384 -29.59 19.69 9.90
C THR A 384 -28.11 19.38 9.72
N MET A 385 -27.25 20.12 10.41
CA MET A 385 -25.81 19.85 10.37
C MET A 385 -25.46 18.65 11.26
N TRP A 386 -24.44 17.88 10.87
CA TRP A 386 -23.94 16.78 11.70
C TRP A 386 -23.67 17.18 13.15
N THR A 387 -23.04 18.34 13.37
CA THR A 387 -22.68 18.84 14.70
C THR A 387 -23.86 19.25 15.57
N GLU A 388 -25.01 19.55 14.95
CA GLU A 388 -26.26 19.84 15.65
C GLU A 388 -26.91 18.50 16.05
N TRP A 389 -27.06 17.61 15.07
CA TRP A 389 -27.63 16.28 15.26
C TRP A 389 -26.89 15.44 16.30
N SER A 390 -25.56 15.37 16.21
CA SER A 390 -24.73 14.52 17.07
C SER A 390 -24.63 14.99 18.54
N ARG A 391 -25.27 16.11 18.90
CA ARG A 391 -25.36 16.60 20.28
C ARG A 391 -26.71 16.31 20.92
N GLU A 392 -27.72 16.01 20.11
CA GLU A 392 -29.11 15.79 20.53
C GLU A 392 -29.46 14.31 20.67
N GLY A 393 -28.69 13.42 20.04
CA GLY A 393 -28.71 11.97 20.22
C GLY A 393 -27.47 11.47 20.93
#